data_AF-A0A6A4W4D9-F1
#
_entry.id   AF-A0A6A4W4D9-F1
#
_cell.length_a   1.000
_cell.length_b   1.000
_cell.length_c   1.000
_cell.angle_alpha   90.00
_cell.angle_beta   90.00
_cell.angle_gamma   90.00
#
_symmetry.space_group_name_H-M   'P 1'
#
loop_
_entity.id
_entity.type
_entity.pdbx_description
1 polymer ?
#
loop_
_entity_poly.entity_id
_entity_poly.type
_entity_poly.pdbx_seq_one_letter_code
_entity_poly.pdbx_strand_id
1 'polypeptide(L)'
;MGVPGHAVCLLAAALLLVTGELVVLVTGELRDIEGLLSDNPEPRGDELGEAIASLFSAIEAAILGRSSDPEWQETTNLAVNSCQQNLQPGLSLSQASVYALLCIRWSLFADCDRQQQARGELDAAGEQRQAAFLQGDCPLSPQSLKDVLEAVTGRTFEQCGLDTAATYEDVVNALHCLLENFQNGVNMDYDELKSAINAALTGPNAQQAQTLLEEITNKCEANKKSDDFFNCWINLGALSCAYQEANRVAAAIPGQCQLSA
;
A
#
# COMPACT_ATOMS: atom_id res chain seq x y z
N MET A 1 4.58 -29.25 -6.22
CA MET A 1 4.66 -29.41 -4.77
C MET A 1 4.17 -28.11 -4.17
N GLY A 2 2.90 -28.07 -3.79
CA GLY A 2 2.25 -26.86 -3.25
C GLY A 2 2.59 -26.71 -1.77
N VAL A 3 3.25 -25.61 -1.43
CA VAL A 3 3.51 -25.20 -0.05
C VAL A 3 2.25 -24.48 0.45
N PRO A 4 1.77 -24.74 1.69
CA PRO A 4 0.48 -24.24 2.13
C PRO A 4 0.59 -22.77 2.61
N GLY A 5 0.42 -21.82 1.69
CA GLY A 5 0.23 -20.39 2.00
C GLY A 5 -1.03 -20.08 2.84
N HIS A 6 -1.79 -21.11 3.21
CA HIS A 6 -2.94 -21.04 4.13
C HIS A 6 -2.55 -20.60 5.54
N ALA A 7 -1.37 -20.97 6.04
CA ALA A 7 -1.00 -20.67 7.43
C ALA A 7 -0.79 -19.18 7.66
N VAL A 8 -0.20 -18.47 6.69
CA VAL A 8 0.18 -17.05 6.81
C VAL A 8 -1.05 -16.14 6.77
N CYS A 9 -1.96 -16.35 5.83
CA CYS A 9 -3.20 -15.56 5.72
C CYS A 9 -4.13 -15.75 6.93
N LEU A 10 -4.29 -17.00 7.39
CA LEU A 10 -5.12 -17.30 8.56
C LEU A 10 -4.49 -16.82 9.87
N LEU A 11 -3.16 -16.88 10.03
CA LEU A 11 -2.49 -16.28 11.20
C LEU A 11 -2.62 -14.75 11.18
N ALA A 12 -2.33 -14.08 10.07
CA ALA A 12 -2.37 -12.61 10.00
C ALA A 12 -3.78 -12.08 10.29
N ALA A 13 -4.81 -12.65 9.67
CA ALA A 13 -6.19 -12.28 9.92
C ALA A 13 -6.64 -12.63 11.36
N ALA A 14 -6.31 -13.82 11.87
CA ALA A 14 -6.70 -14.23 13.23
C ALA A 14 -5.98 -13.40 14.32
N LEU A 15 -4.69 -13.09 14.17
CA LEU A 15 -3.92 -12.29 15.13
C LEU A 15 -4.22 -10.78 15.09
N LEU A 16 -4.75 -10.26 13.98
CA LEU A 16 -5.13 -8.84 13.86
C LEU A 16 -6.62 -8.56 14.16
N LEU A 17 -7.52 -9.53 13.96
CA LEU A 17 -8.96 -9.35 14.14
C LEU A 17 -9.50 -9.82 15.50
N VAL A 18 -8.88 -10.82 16.15
CA VAL A 18 -9.54 -11.53 17.27
C VAL A 18 -9.10 -11.06 18.65
N THR A 19 -7.88 -10.56 18.83
CA THR A 19 -7.33 -10.43 20.20
C THR A 19 -7.05 -9.03 20.69
N GLY A 20 -7.02 -8.00 19.82
CA GLY A 20 -6.45 -6.71 20.23
C GLY A 20 -5.01 -6.85 20.75
N GLU A 21 -4.34 -8.00 20.55
CA GLU A 21 -2.99 -8.26 21.08
C GLU A 21 -1.91 -7.53 20.30
N LEU A 22 -2.20 -7.00 19.11
CA LEU A 22 -1.29 -6.01 18.55
C LEU A 22 -1.20 -4.82 19.52
N VAL A 23 -2.31 -4.36 20.10
CA VAL A 23 -2.30 -3.32 21.14
C VAL A 23 -1.63 -3.83 22.42
N VAL A 24 -1.92 -5.06 22.88
CA VAL A 24 -1.37 -5.59 24.15
C VAL A 24 0.14 -5.91 24.09
N LEU A 25 0.66 -6.44 22.98
CA LEU A 25 2.11 -6.68 22.80
C LEU A 25 2.86 -5.40 22.45
N VAL A 26 2.26 -4.53 21.63
CA VAL A 26 2.82 -3.19 21.40
C VAL A 26 2.85 -2.47 22.73
N THR A 27 1.86 -2.52 23.63
CA THR A 27 1.99 -1.96 25.00
C THR A 27 3.03 -2.66 25.90
N GLY A 28 3.37 -3.92 25.63
CA GLY A 28 4.35 -4.68 26.42
C GLY A 28 5.81 -4.34 26.10
N GLU A 29 6.15 -4.21 24.81
CA GLU A 29 7.46 -3.75 24.32
C GLU A 29 7.53 -2.23 24.14
N LEU A 30 6.39 -1.54 23.97
CA LEU A 30 6.29 -0.08 24.13
C LEU A 30 6.59 0.34 25.57
N ARG A 31 6.80 -0.51 26.57
CA ARG A 31 7.22 -0.02 27.90
C ARG A 31 8.47 0.87 27.84
N ASP A 32 9.36 0.62 26.88
CA ASP A 32 10.53 1.48 26.62
C ASP A 32 10.16 2.76 25.84
N ILE A 33 9.07 2.75 25.08
CA ILE A 33 8.49 3.92 24.39
C ILE A 33 7.49 4.69 25.28
N GLU A 34 6.88 4.05 26.28
CA GLU A 34 6.08 4.65 27.35
C GLU A 34 6.96 5.57 28.18
N GLY A 35 8.25 5.23 28.37
CA GLY A 35 9.24 6.15 28.93
C GLY A 35 9.48 7.41 28.07
N LEU A 36 9.30 7.31 26.74
CA LEU A 36 9.33 8.44 25.80
C LEU A 36 8.00 9.22 25.77
N LEU A 37 6.88 8.58 26.10
CA LEU A 37 5.52 9.14 26.07
C LEU A 37 5.00 9.62 27.44
N SER A 38 5.67 9.26 28.55
CA SER A 38 5.30 9.67 29.91
C SER A 38 5.91 11.02 30.29
N ASP A 39 5.08 11.98 30.70
CA ASP A 39 5.37 13.31 31.29
C ASP A 39 6.46 14.21 30.66
N ASN A 40 7.17 13.73 29.64
CA ASN A 40 8.18 14.47 28.91
C ASN A 40 7.53 15.26 27.77
N PRO A 41 8.09 16.43 27.42
CA PRO A 41 7.68 17.12 26.22
C PRO A 41 7.87 16.19 25.03
N GLU A 42 6.87 16.17 24.14
CA GLU A 42 6.92 15.37 22.93
C GLU A 42 8.22 15.65 22.15
N PRO A 43 8.96 14.61 21.72
CA PRO A 43 10.22 14.81 21.00
C PRO A 43 10.01 15.63 19.73
N ARG A 44 11.02 16.40 19.33
CA ARG A 44 10.96 17.30 18.17
C ARG A 44 12.19 17.19 17.30
N GLY A 45 12.07 17.57 16.03
CA GLY A 45 13.18 17.57 15.10
C GLY A 45 13.79 16.17 14.98
N ASP A 46 15.11 16.08 15.13
CA ASP A 46 15.85 14.82 14.98
C ASP A 46 15.44 13.76 16.03
N GLU A 47 15.17 14.18 17.28
CA GLU A 47 14.73 13.28 18.36
C GLU A 47 13.39 12.61 18.02
N LEU A 48 12.50 13.33 17.33
CA LEU A 48 11.22 12.76 16.88
C LEU A 48 11.45 11.72 15.78
N GLY A 49 12.36 12.00 14.85
CA GLY A 49 12.73 11.05 13.80
C GLY A 49 13.30 9.75 14.37
N GLU A 50 14.19 9.85 15.36
CA GLU A 50 14.77 8.68 16.04
C GLU A 50 13.73 7.88 16.83
N ALA A 51 12.82 8.57 17.53
CA ALA A 51 11.73 7.91 18.26
C ALA A 51 10.78 7.16 17.32
N ILE A 52 10.42 7.75 16.18
CA ILE A 52 9.59 7.11 15.16
C ILE A 52 10.31 5.91 14.54
N ALA A 53 11.61 6.04 14.21
CA ALA A 53 12.38 4.92 13.68
C ALA A 53 12.43 3.75 14.68
N SER A 54 12.67 4.04 15.96
CA SER A 54 12.70 3.05 17.04
C SER A 54 11.35 2.35 17.21
N LEU A 55 10.24 3.09 17.09
CA LEU A 55 8.88 2.53 17.07
C LEU A 55 8.71 1.51 15.94
N PHE A 56 9.10 1.84 14.70
CA PHE A 56 8.99 0.89 13.59
C PHE A 56 9.83 -0.36 13.81
N SER A 57 11.06 -0.22 14.32
CA SER A 57 11.92 -1.37 14.65
C SER A 57 11.34 -2.25 15.75
N ALA A 58 10.70 -1.66 16.77
CA ALA A 58 10.03 -2.42 17.83
C ALA A 58 8.84 -3.21 17.27
N ILE A 59 8.00 -2.57 16.45
CA ILE A 59 6.87 -3.24 15.80
C ILE A 59 7.36 -4.37 14.88
N GLU A 60 8.42 -4.14 14.10
CA GLU A 60 9.03 -5.14 13.24
C GLU A 60 9.47 -6.37 14.04
N ALA A 61 10.25 -6.17 15.11
CA ALA A 61 10.70 -7.26 15.97
C ALA A 61 9.53 -8.05 16.56
N ALA A 62 8.50 -7.34 17.05
CA ALA A 62 7.31 -7.96 17.63
C ALA A 62 6.51 -8.80 16.61
N ILE A 63 6.42 -8.37 15.35
CA ILE A 63 5.69 -9.11 14.30
C ILE A 63 6.54 -10.25 13.74
N LEU A 64 7.83 -10.04 13.50
CA LEU A 64 8.75 -11.09 13.05
C LEU A 64 8.87 -12.22 14.06
N GLY A 65 8.80 -11.92 15.36
CA GLY A 65 8.79 -12.92 16.43
C GLY A 65 7.61 -13.90 16.37
N ARG A 66 6.58 -13.63 15.57
CA ARG A 66 5.37 -14.47 15.46
C ARG A 66 5.53 -15.68 14.56
N SER A 67 6.50 -15.67 13.65
CA SER A 67 6.75 -16.81 12.76
C SER A 67 8.19 -16.83 12.27
N SER A 68 8.75 -18.03 12.20
CA SER A 68 10.07 -18.29 11.59
C SER A 68 10.00 -18.60 10.10
N ASP A 69 8.82 -18.49 9.48
CA ASP A 69 8.64 -18.71 8.05
C ASP A 69 9.37 -17.61 7.26
N PRO A 70 10.31 -17.93 6.36
CA PRO A 70 11.06 -16.93 5.60
C PRO A 70 10.18 -16.02 4.73
N GLU A 71 9.09 -16.54 4.15
CA GLU A 71 8.18 -15.77 3.30
C GLU A 71 7.37 -14.78 4.15
N TRP A 72 6.97 -15.19 5.35
CA TRP A 72 6.38 -14.27 6.34
C TRP A 72 7.34 -13.15 6.74
N GLN A 73 8.59 -13.50 7.02
CA GLN A 73 9.60 -12.53 7.45
C GLN A 73 9.89 -11.51 6.35
N GLU A 74 10.07 -11.96 5.12
CA GLU A 74 10.28 -11.09 3.96
C GLU A 74 9.09 -10.15 3.73
N THR A 75 7.87 -10.70 3.73
CA THR A 75 6.64 -9.91 3.53
C THR A 75 6.44 -8.88 4.64
N THR A 76 6.69 -9.26 5.89
CA THR A 76 6.60 -8.36 7.05
C THR A 76 7.62 -7.24 6.95
N ASN A 77 8.89 -7.57 6.66
CA ASN A 77 9.94 -6.57 6.49
C ASN A 77 9.58 -5.57 5.38
N LEU A 78 9.08 -6.06 4.24
CA LEU A 78 8.66 -5.19 3.14
C LEU A 78 7.49 -4.29 3.54
N ALA A 79 6.51 -4.81 4.27
CA ALA A 79 5.36 -4.04 4.75
C ALA A 79 5.78 -2.94 5.75
N VAL A 80 6.61 -3.28 6.75
CA VAL A 80 7.12 -2.30 7.74
C VAL A 80 7.95 -1.21 7.05
N ASN A 81 8.92 -1.61 6.22
CA ASN A 81 9.78 -0.66 5.50
C ASN A 81 8.96 0.27 4.59
N SER A 82 7.99 -0.28 3.87
CA SER A 82 7.11 0.54 3.01
C SER A 82 6.25 1.49 3.83
N CYS A 83 5.72 1.05 4.97
CA CYS A 83 4.99 1.92 5.88
C CYS A 83 5.87 3.07 6.38
N GLN A 84 7.09 2.79 6.84
CA GLN A 84 8.02 3.82 7.30
C GLN A 84 8.34 4.84 6.21
N GLN A 85 8.54 4.40 4.96
CA GLN A 85 8.81 5.28 3.82
C GLN A 85 7.63 6.16 3.40
N ASN A 86 6.39 5.72 3.67
CA ASN A 86 5.15 6.42 3.29
C ASN A 86 4.49 7.20 4.43
N LEU A 87 5.14 7.27 5.59
CA LEU A 87 4.72 8.11 6.71
C LEU A 87 4.78 9.59 6.29
N GLN A 88 3.67 10.32 6.47
CA GLN A 88 3.66 11.75 6.19
C GLN A 88 4.51 12.54 7.18
N PRO A 89 5.26 13.56 6.72
CA PRO A 89 6.01 14.41 7.62
C PRO A 89 5.09 15.25 8.51
N GLY A 90 5.57 15.58 9.71
CA GLY A 90 4.85 16.44 10.65
C GLY A 90 3.86 15.73 11.57
N LEU A 91 3.78 14.39 11.49
CA LEU A 91 3.06 13.61 12.50
C LEU A 91 3.83 13.62 13.83
N SER A 92 3.08 13.86 14.90
CA SER A 92 3.49 13.66 16.29
C SER A 92 3.81 12.18 16.56
N LEU A 93 4.50 11.84 17.66
CA LEU A 93 4.85 10.43 17.95
C LEU A 93 3.59 9.56 18.15
N SER A 94 2.57 10.13 18.78
CA SER A 94 1.28 9.44 18.99
C SER A 94 0.56 9.19 17.66
N GLN A 95 0.57 10.17 16.76
CA GLN A 95 -0.03 10.01 15.42
C GLN A 95 0.77 9.02 14.57
N ALA A 96 2.11 9.08 14.61
CA ALA A 96 2.98 8.13 13.93
C ALA A 96 2.76 6.69 14.42
N SER A 97 2.47 6.50 15.71
CA SER A 97 2.12 5.20 16.29
C SER A 97 0.83 4.63 15.70
N VAL A 98 -0.22 5.44 15.60
CA VAL A 98 -1.47 5.01 14.97
C VAL A 98 -1.28 4.75 13.48
N TYR A 99 -0.54 5.61 12.79
CA TYR A 99 -0.18 5.39 11.39
C TYR A 99 0.52 4.04 11.22
N ALA A 100 1.57 3.76 11.99
CA ALA A 100 2.37 2.55 11.86
C ALA A 100 1.50 1.29 12.02
N LEU A 101 0.67 1.24 13.07
CA LEU A 101 -0.20 0.10 13.33
C LEU A 101 -1.25 -0.10 12.23
N LEU A 102 -1.90 0.98 11.78
CA LEU A 102 -2.91 0.89 10.72
C LEU A 102 -2.27 0.54 9.39
N CYS A 103 -1.16 1.17 9.03
CA CYS A 103 -0.45 0.93 7.79
C CYS A 103 -0.02 -0.54 7.69
N ILE A 104 0.64 -1.07 8.72
CA ILE A 104 1.12 -2.46 8.71
C ILE A 104 -0.06 -3.42 8.63
N ARG A 105 -1.14 -3.17 9.39
CA ARG A 105 -2.37 -3.98 9.32
C ARG A 105 -2.94 -4.02 7.91
N TRP A 106 -3.12 -2.86 7.28
CA TRP A 106 -3.69 -2.79 5.94
C TRP A 106 -2.77 -3.39 4.88
N SER A 107 -1.45 -3.21 4.99
CA SER A 107 -0.47 -3.85 4.11
C SER A 107 -0.53 -5.37 4.17
N LEU A 108 -0.66 -5.94 5.38
CA LEU A 108 -0.81 -7.38 5.56
C LEU A 108 -2.15 -7.89 5.00
N PHE A 109 -3.24 -7.12 5.13
CA PHE A 109 -4.50 -7.48 4.48
C PHE A 109 -4.41 -7.42 2.96
N ALA A 110 -3.80 -6.38 2.40
CA ALA A 110 -3.61 -6.27 0.95
C ALA A 110 -2.77 -7.44 0.41
N ASP A 111 -1.74 -7.87 1.13
CA ASP A 111 -0.98 -9.06 0.76
C ASP A 111 -1.82 -10.35 0.84
N CYS A 112 -2.62 -10.50 1.90
CA CYS A 112 -3.54 -11.64 2.02
C CYS A 112 -4.54 -11.68 0.85
N ASP A 113 -5.12 -10.54 0.48
CA ASP A 113 -6.06 -10.41 -0.63
C ASP A 113 -5.40 -10.82 -1.95
N ARG A 114 -4.17 -10.35 -2.19
CA ARG A 114 -3.37 -10.74 -3.36
C ARG A 114 -3.16 -12.26 -3.41
N GLN A 115 -2.77 -12.87 -2.29
CA GLN A 115 -2.55 -14.31 -2.22
C GLN A 115 -3.84 -15.11 -2.43
N GLN A 116 -4.96 -14.67 -1.85
CA GLN A 116 -6.25 -15.31 -2.03
C GLN A 116 -6.74 -15.17 -3.48
N GLN A 117 -6.60 -14.00 -4.09
CA GLN A 117 -6.94 -13.76 -5.49
C GLN A 117 -6.17 -14.70 -6.43
N ALA A 118 -4.86 -14.86 -6.21
CA ALA A 118 -4.02 -15.77 -7.00
C ALA A 118 -4.46 -17.25 -6.89
N ARG A 119 -5.18 -17.61 -5.83
CA ARG A 119 -5.73 -18.96 -5.62
C ARG A 119 -7.19 -19.10 -6.07
N GLY A 120 -7.85 -18.02 -6.46
CA GLY A 120 -9.31 -18.00 -6.70
C GLY A 120 -10.12 -18.16 -5.43
N GLU A 121 -9.58 -17.73 -4.29
CA GLU A 121 -10.13 -17.87 -2.93
C GLU A 121 -10.39 -16.50 -2.27
N LEU A 122 -10.44 -15.41 -3.05
CA LEU A 122 -10.67 -14.07 -2.52
C LEU A 122 -12.04 -14.01 -1.84
N ASP A 123 -12.05 -13.58 -0.58
CA ASP A 123 -13.31 -13.41 0.13
C ASP A 123 -13.98 -12.06 -0.19
N ALA A 124 -15.26 -11.93 0.19
CA ALA A 124 -16.03 -10.71 -0.09
C ALA A 124 -15.42 -9.43 0.53
N ALA A 125 -14.66 -9.56 1.62
CA ALA A 125 -14.02 -8.40 2.25
C ALA A 125 -12.78 -7.97 1.46
N GLY A 126 -12.01 -8.93 0.92
CA GLY A 126 -10.92 -8.69 -0.01
C GLY A 126 -11.42 -8.10 -1.32
N GLU A 127 -12.51 -8.63 -1.88
CA GLU A 127 -13.18 -8.06 -3.07
C GLU A 127 -13.59 -6.60 -2.82
N GLN A 128 -14.19 -6.30 -1.67
CA GLN A 128 -14.58 -4.94 -1.31
C GLN A 128 -13.37 -4.00 -1.20
N ARG A 129 -12.26 -4.45 -0.61
CA ARG A 129 -11.04 -3.64 -0.51
C ARG A 129 -10.42 -3.37 -1.88
N GLN A 130 -10.38 -4.37 -2.76
CA GLN A 130 -9.94 -4.18 -4.13
C GLN A 130 -10.85 -3.21 -4.88
N ALA A 131 -12.17 -3.36 -4.79
CA ALA A 131 -13.12 -2.44 -5.40
C ALA A 131 -12.95 -1.00 -4.90
N ALA A 132 -12.74 -0.82 -3.58
CA ALA A 132 -12.47 0.49 -2.99
C ALA A 132 -11.18 1.12 -3.52
N PHE A 133 -10.15 0.32 -3.81
CA PHE A 133 -8.95 0.79 -4.49
C PHE A 133 -9.25 1.24 -5.92
N LEU A 134 -9.91 0.39 -6.70
CA LEU A 134 -10.16 0.62 -8.12
C LEU A 134 -11.02 1.86 -8.37
N GLN A 135 -11.96 2.13 -7.47
CA GLN A 135 -12.91 3.24 -7.55
C GLN A 135 -12.52 4.44 -6.67
N GLY A 136 -11.43 4.33 -5.91
CA GLY A 136 -11.03 5.32 -4.90
C GLY A 136 -10.20 6.48 -5.45
N ASP A 137 -10.01 7.48 -4.60
CA ASP A 137 -9.18 8.66 -4.89
C ASP A 137 -7.74 8.52 -4.34
N CYS A 138 -7.23 7.28 -4.24
CA CYS A 138 -5.88 7.06 -3.75
C CYS A 138 -4.83 7.22 -4.86
N PRO A 139 -3.60 7.65 -4.52
CA PRO A 139 -2.67 8.23 -5.49
C PRO A 139 -2.34 7.36 -6.71
N LEU A 140 -2.32 6.05 -6.54
CA LEU A 140 -1.99 5.10 -7.62
C LEU A 140 -3.22 4.35 -8.17
N SER A 141 -4.43 4.77 -7.81
CA SER A 141 -5.66 4.19 -8.39
C SER A 141 -5.81 4.56 -9.86
N PRO A 142 -6.32 3.65 -10.71
CA PRO A 142 -6.64 3.95 -12.09
C PRO A 142 -7.56 5.16 -12.22
N GLN A 143 -8.51 5.32 -11.29
CA GLN A 143 -9.42 6.46 -11.25
C GLN A 143 -8.69 7.79 -10.98
N SER A 144 -7.77 7.84 -10.00
CA SER A 144 -6.98 9.05 -9.72
C SER A 144 -6.01 9.40 -10.84
N LEU A 145 -5.56 8.40 -11.59
CA LEU A 145 -4.65 8.55 -12.72
C LEU A 145 -5.38 8.71 -14.06
N LYS A 146 -6.73 8.79 -14.05
CA LYS A 146 -7.56 8.77 -15.25
C LYS A 146 -7.08 9.74 -16.32
N ASP A 147 -7.14 11.04 -16.03
CA ASP A 147 -6.84 12.08 -17.02
C ASP A 147 -5.44 11.94 -17.62
N VAL A 148 -4.50 11.47 -16.80
CA VAL A 148 -3.11 11.25 -17.19
C VAL A 148 -3.00 10.05 -18.12
N LEU A 149 -3.63 8.92 -17.76
CA LEU A 149 -3.62 7.72 -18.59
C LEU A 149 -4.30 7.99 -19.93
N GLU A 150 -5.39 8.74 -19.95
CA GLU A 150 -6.06 9.11 -21.18
C GLU A 150 -5.18 10.03 -22.05
N ALA A 151 -4.44 10.95 -21.43
CA ALA A 151 -3.49 11.80 -22.14
C ALA A 151 -2.28 11.02 -22.70
N VAL A 152 -1.74 10.07 -21.94
CA VAL A 152 -0.58 9.24 -22.33
C VAL A 152 -0.94 8.25 -23.44
N THR A 153 -2.13 7.65 -23.36
CA THR A 153 -2.56 6.57 -24.26
C THR A 153 -3.32 7.08 -25.47
N GLY A 154 -3.90 8.28 -25.40
CA GLY A 154 -4.82 8.82 -26.40
C GLY A 154 -6.16 8.08 -26.46
N ARG A 155 -6.47 7.24 -25.46
CA ARG A 155 -7.73 6.48 -25.34
C ARG A 155 -8.41 6.83 -24.03
N THR A 156 -9.73 6.84 -24.01
CA THR A 156 -10.49 7.08 -22.78
C THR A 156 -10.87 5.79 -22.09
N PHE A 157 -11.07 5.84 -20.77
CA PHE A 157 -11.63 4.71 -20.02
C PHE A 157 -13.00 4.29 -20.56
N GLU A 158 -13.82 5.23 -21.02
CA GLU A 158 -15.10 4.97 -21.67
C GLU A 158 -14.93 4.18 -22.98
N GLN A 159 -13.95 4.54 -23.82
CA GLN A 159 -13.62 3.78 -25.04
C GLN A 159 -13.15 2.35 -24.72
N CYS A 160 -12.58 2.16 -23.53
CA CYS A 160 -12.11 0.88 -23.02
C CYS A 160 -13.13 0.15 -22.14
N GLY A 161 -14.40 0.59 -22.11
CA GLY A 161 -15.50 -0.11 -21.45
C GLY A 161 -15.60 0.12 -19.94
N LEU A 162 -14.95 1.15 -19.40
CA LEU A 162 -15.00 1.50 -17.98
C LEU A 162 -15.80 2.80 -17.78
N ASP A 163 -17.12 2.71 -17.83
CA ASP A 163 -18.05 3.85 -17.69
C ASP A 163 -18.81 3.89 -16.35
N THR A 164 -18.74 2.81 -15.56
CA THR A 164 -19.54 2.58 -14.35
C THR A 164 -18.77 1.83 -13.26
N ALA A 165 -19.45 1.45 -12.17
CA ALA A 165 -18.85 0.68 -11.08
C ALA A 165 -18.23 -0.62 -11.62
N ALA A 166 -16.91 -0.70 -11.53
CA ALA A 166 -16.11 -1.74 -12.15
C ALA A 166 -15.71 -2.84 -11.17
N THR A 167 -15.69 -4.07 -11.66
CA THR A 167 -15.02 -5.19 -11.00
C THR A 167 -13.51 -5.15 -11.26
N TYR A 168 -12.76 -6.02 -10.58
CA TYR A 168 -11.33 -6.22 -10.85
C TYR A 168 -11.06 -6.52 -12.33
N GLU A 169 -11.84 -7.45 -12.90
CA GLU A 169 -11.67 -7.90 -14.28
C GLU A 169 -11.97 -6.77 -15.27
N ASP A 170 -13.00 -5.96 -15.01
CA ASP A 170 -13.34 -4.80 -15.85
C ASP A 170 -12.20 -3.79 -15.89
N VAL A 171 -11.59 -3.48 -14.75
CA VAL A 171 -10.47 -2.53 -14.69
C VAL A 171 -9.23 -3.09 -15.37
N VAL A 172 -8.89 -4.36 -15.15
CA VAL A 172 -7.77 -4.99 -15.85
C VAL A 172 -7.98 -4.93 -17.36
N ASN A 173 -9.17 -5.29 -17.84
CA ASN A 173 -9.51 -5.22 -19.27
C ASN A 173 -9.43 -3.79 -19.82
N ALA A 174 -9.89 -2.80 -19.06
CA ALA A 174 -9.78 -1.41 -19.45
C ALA A 174 -8.32 -0.94 -19.53
N LEU A 175 -7.49 -1.32 -18.55
CA LEU A 175 -6.05 -1.03 -18.56
C LEU A 175 -5.32 -1.72 -19.73
N HIS A 176 -5.70 -2.97 -20.06
CA HIS A 176 -5.22 -3.64 -21.27
C HIS A 176 -5.54 -2.86 -22.53
N CYS A 177 -6.77 -2.38 -22.67
CA CYS A 177 -7.22 -1.58 -23.81
C CYS A 177 -6.51 -0.22 -23.89
N LEU A 178 -6.33 0.46 -22.75
CA LEU A 178 -5.65 1.76 -22.67
C LEU A 178 -4.18 1.61 -23.07
N LEU A 179 -3.50 0.61 -22.52
CA LEU A 179 -2.07 0.39 -22.73
C LEU A 179 -1.75 -0.54 -23.92
N GLU A 180 -2.72 -0.84 -24.79
CA GLU A 180 -2.55 -1.75 -25.94
C GLU A 180 -1.36 -1.34 -26.84
N ASN A 181 -1.18 -0.04 -27.08
CA ASN A 181 -0.09 0.47 -27.91
C ASN A 181 1.30 0.26 -27.29
N PHE A 182 1.36 0.02 -25.98
CA PHE A 182 2.60 -0.26 -25.24
C PHE A 182 2.79 -1.76 -24.99
N GLN A 183 2.02 -2.61 -25.68
CA GLN A 183 2.13 -4.06 -25.61
C GLN A 183 2.74 -4.61 -26.89
N ASN A 184 3.81 -5.40 -26.74
CA ASN A 184 4.41 -6.17 -27.82
C ASN A 184 4.06 -7.65 -27.66
N GLY A 185 2.87 -8.03 -28.15
CA GLY A 185 2.27 -9.33 -27.91
C GLY A 185 1.82 -9.44 -26.45
N VAL A 186 2.43 -10.34 -25.68
CA VAL A 186 2.11 -10.55 -24.25
C VAL A 186 3.00 -9.73 -23.31
N ASN A 187 3.95 -8.96 -23.85
CA ASN A 187 4.94 -8.23 -23.07
C ASN A 187 4.67 -6.72 -23.09
N MET A 188 5.06 -6.02 -22.01
CA MET A 188 5.04 -4.57 -21.95
C MET A 188 6.31 -3.97 -22.56
N ASP A 189 6.15 -2.93 -23.37
CA ASP A 189 7.22 -2.03 -23.81
C ASP A 189 7.35 -0.86 -22.82
N TYR A 190 8.17 -1.07 -21.80
CA TYR A 190 8.39 -0.09 -20.73
C TYR A 190 9.09 1.17 -21.22
N ASP A 191 9.99 1.05 -22.20
CA ASP A 191 10.73 2.19 -22.74
C ASP A 191 9.78 3.11 -23.51
N GLU A 192 8.89 2.55 -24.33
CA GLU A 192 7.88 3.32 -25.04
C GLU A 192 6.86 3.95 -24.09
N LEU A 193 6.40 3.20 -23.07
CA LEU A 193 5.49 3.74 -22.05
C LEU A 193 6.13 4.90 -21.26
N LYS A 194 7.36 4.74 -20.75
CA LYS A 194 8.08 5.81 -20.04
C LYS A 194 8.31 7.02 -20.95
N SER A 195 8.62 6.80 -22.22
CA SER A 195 8.77 7.88 -23.21
C SER A 195 7.46 8.66 -23.41
N ALA A 196 6.34 7.96 -23.54
CA ALA A 196 5.02 8.57 -23.70
C ALA A 196 4.58 9.36 -22.47
N ILE A 197 4.84 8.84 -21.25
CA ILE A 197 4.60 9.55 -19.99
C ILE A 197 5.35 10.89 -19.98
N ASN A 198 6.65 10.86 -20.30
CA ASN A 198 7.48 12.05 -20.34
C ASN A 198 7.03 13.08 -21.40
N ALA A 199 6.48 12.61 -22.52
CA ALA A 199 6.01 13.48 -23.60
C ALA A 199 4.64 14.11 -23.31
N ALA A 200 3.72 13.35 -22.71
CA ALA A 200 2.35 13.80 -22.44
C ALA A 200 2.29 14.81 -21.28
N LEU A 201 3.16 14.66 -20.29
CA LEU A 201 3.13 15.41 -19.04
C LEU A 201 4.11 16.59 -19.05
N THR A 202 3.75 17.66 -19.78
CA THR A 202 4.50 18.92 -19.76
C THR A 202 3.76 19.99 -18.94
N GLY A 203 4.32 20.38 -17.78
CA GLY A 203 3.80 21.49 -16.95
C GLY A 203 3.86 21.27 -15.43
N PRO A 204 3.53 22.28 -14.61
CA PRO A 204 3.70 22.24 -13.16
C PRO A 204 2.79 21.24 -12.42
N ASN A 205 1.63 20.88 -13.00
CA ASN A 205 0.75 19.82 -12.47
C ASN A 205 1.08 18.43 -13.04
N ALA A 206 1.97 18.36 -14.03
CA ALA A 206 2.37 17.13 -14.69
C ALA A 206 3.41 16.36 -13.86
N GLN A 207 4.19 17.07 -13.04
CA GLN A 207 5.26 16.52 -12.21
C GLN A 207 4.75 15.45 -11.23
N GLN A 208 3.64 15.70 -10.54
CA GLN A 208 3.10 14.77 -9.54
C GLN A 208 2.55 13.50 -10.20
N ALA A 209 1.76 13.67 -11.27
CA ALA A 209 1.26 12.57 -12.07
C ALA A 209 2.38 11.73 -12.69
N GLN A 210 3.43 12.39 -13.18
CA GLN A 210 4.63 11.74 -13.72
C GLN A 210 5.32 10.91 -12.64
N THR A 211 5.56 11.46 -11.44
CA THR A 211 6.18 10.70 -10.34
C THR A 211 5.37 9.46 -9.98
N LEU A 212 4.05 9.56 -9.94
CA LEU A 212 3.16 8.43 -9.62
C LEU A 212 3.20 7.33 -10.70
N LEU A 213 3.20 7.70 -11.99
CA LEU A 213 3.32 6.72 -13.08
C LEU A 213 4.74 6.15 -13.21
N GLU A 214 5.77 6.94 -12.94
CA GLU A 214 7.15 6.46 -12.84
C GLU A 214 7.31 5.47 -11.68
N GLU A 215 6.65 5.71 -10.54
CA GLU A 215 6.63 4.77 -9.44
C GLU A 215 6.03 3.43 -9.86
N ILE A 216 4.87 3.44 -10.54
CA ILE A 216 4.23 2.22 -11.05
C ILE A 216 5.15 1.51 -12.04
N THR A 217 5.64 2.23 -13.06
CA THR A 217 6.46 1.62 -14.12
C THR A 217 7.76 1.07 -13.57
N ASN A 218 8.46 1.77 -12.68
CA ASN A 218 9.73 1.30 -12.11
C ASN A 218 9.53 0.13 -11.14
N LYS A 219 8.51 0.16 -10.27
CA LYS A 219 8.25 -0.94 -9.32
C LYS A 219 7.71 -2.18 -10.01
N CYS A 220 7.01 -2.03 -11.13
CA CYS A 220 6.45 -3.15 -11.88
C CYS A 220 7.31 -3.62 -13.06
N GLU A 221 8.40 -2.93 -13.43
CA GLU A 221 9.25 -3.23 -14.60
C GLU A 221 9.80 -4.66 -14.64
N ALA A 222 10.02 -5.27 -13.46
CA ALA A 222 10.45 -6.66 -13.37
C ALA A 222 9.45 -7.64 -14.01
N ASN A 223 8.17 -7.24 -14.12
CA ASN A 223 7.09 -8.01 -14.70
C ASN A 223 7.02 -7.82 -16.21
N LYS A 224 7.72 -8.65 -16.97
CA LYS A 224 7.78 -8.47 -18.44
C LYS A 224 6.43 -8.65 -19.13
N LYS A 225 5.54 -9.46 -18.57
CA LYS A 225 4.21 -9.73 -19.13
C LYS A 225 3.21 -8.65 -18.72
N SER A 226 2.30 -8.32 -19.63
CA SER A 226 1.25 -7.32 -19.40
C SER A 226 0.36 -7.67 -18.20
N ASP A 227 -0.13 -8.91 -18.12
CA ASP A 227 -0.95 -9.36 -16.99
C ASP A 227 -0.24 -9.21 -15.65
N ASP A 228 1.05 -9.57 -15.59
CA ASP A 228 1.88 -9.46 -14.40
C ASP A 228 2.12 -7.98 -14.02
N PHE A 229 2.25 -7.10 -15.01
CA PHE A 229 2.33 -5.65 -14.81
C PHE A 229 1.03 -5.08 -14.21
N PHE A 230 -0.14 -5.43 -14.77
CA PHE A 230 -1.42 -4.94 -14.26
C PHE A 230 -1.70 -5.45 -12.84
N ASN A 231 -1.42 -6.73 -12.59
CA ASN A 231 -1.51 -7.29 -11.25
C ASN A 231 -0.57 -6.56 -10.28
N CYS A 232 0.67 -6.28 -10.68
CA CYS A 232 1.61 -5.51 -9.86
C CYS A 232 1.08 -4.11 -9.54
N TRP A 233 0.59 -3.38 -10.55
CA TRP A 233 0.05 -2.04 -10.34
C TRP A 233 -1.15 -2.07 -9.39
N ILE A 234 -2.12 -2.96 -9.59
CA ILE A 234 -3.28 -3.05 -8.71
C ILE A 234 -2.86 -3.29 -7.25
N ASN A 235 -1.86 -4.14 -7.02
CA ASN A 235 -1.32 -4.38 -5.68
C ASN A 235 -0.63 -3.14 -5.08
N LEU A 236 0.23 -2.47 -5.85
CA LEU A 236 0.86 -1.21 -5.42
C LEU A 236 -0.18 -0.15 -5.09
N GLY A 237 -1.24 -0.11 -5.88
CA GLY A 237 -2.31 0.85 -5.71
C GLY A 237 -3.16 0.58 -4.48
N ALA A 238 -3.52 -0.67 -4.21
CA ALA A 238 -4.19 -1.06 -2.97
C ALA A 238 -3.35 -0.66 -1.73
N LEU A 239 -2.02 -0.85 -1.80
CA LEU A 239 -1.10 -0.38 -0.76
C LEU A 239 -1.07 1.15 -0.64
N SER A 240 -1.08 1.89 -1.76
CA SER A 240 -1.15 3.36 -1.71
C SER A 240 -2.41 3.87 -1.02
N CYS A 241 -3.54 3.19 -1.23
CA CYS A 241 -4.81 3.42 -0.54
C CYS A 241 -4.67 3.16 0.97
N ALA A 242 -4.02 2.05 1.35
CA ALA A 242 -3.73 1.73 2.75
C ALA A 242 -2.89 2.83 3.44
N TYR A 243 -1.86 3.34 2.76
CA TYR A 243 -1.00 4.40 3.29
C TYR A 243 -1.74 5.72 3.45
N GLN A 244 -2.53 6.11 2.44
CA GLN A 244 -3.34 7.33 2.49
C GLN A 244 -4.35 7.28 3.64
N GLU A 245 -5.04 6.15 3.80
CA GLU A 245 -6.03 5.97 4.87
C GLU A 245 -5.38 5.98 6.25
N ALA A 246 -4.25 5.28 6.42
CA ALA A 246 -3.50 5.28 7.68
C ALA A 246 -3.04 6.70 8.06
N ASN A 247 -2.51 7.46 7.09
CA ASN A 247 -2.09 8.84 7.32
C ASN A 247 -3.28 9.75 7.66
N ARG A 248 -4.41 9.60 6.96
CA ARG A 248 -5.62 10.38 7.21
C ARG A 248 -6.15 10.15 8.62
N VAL A 249 -6.23 8.89 9.06
CA VAL A 249 -6.70 8.54 10.40
C VAL A 249 -5.72 9.03 11.47
N ALA A 250 -4.42 8.84 11.26
CA ALA A 250 -3.38 9.34 12.17
C ALA A 250 -3.44 10.86 12.33
N ALA A 251 -3.51 11.62 11.24
CA ALA A 251 -3.57 13.08 11.27
C ALA A 251 -4.83 13.62 11.95
N ALA A 252 -5.94 12.87 11.93
CA ALA A 252 -7.18 13.23 12.60
C ALA A 252 -7.12 13.06 14.13
N ILE A 253 -6.13 12.33 14.66
CA ILE A 253 -5.97 12.18 16.10
C ILE A 253 -5.48 13.49 16.69
N PRO A 254 -6.16 14.04 17.72
CA PRO A 254 -5.67 15.20 18.43
C PRO A 254 -4.25 14.93 18.96
N GLY A 255 -3.31 15.84 18.72
CA GLY A 255 -1.93 15.73 19.24
C GLY A 255 -1.80 15.73 20.77
N GLN A 256 -2.92 15.66 21.50
CA GLN A 256 -3.01 15.59 22.97
C GLN A 256 -3.65 14.28 23.44
N CYS A 257 -3.87 13.29 22.56
CA CYS A 257 -4.28 11.97 22.99
C CYS A 257 -3.15 11.32 23.79
N GLN A 258 -3.22 11.47 25.12
CA GLN A 258 -2.45 10.62 26.03
C GLN A 258 -2.94 9.20 25.84
N LEU A 259 -2.06 8.30 25.40
CA LEU A 259 -2.30 6.87 25.47
C LEU A 259 -2.35 6.51 26.96
N SER A 260 -3.55 6.39 27.51
CA SER A 260 -3.74 5.87 28.86
C SER A 260 -3.67 4.35 28.81
N ALA A 261 -2.85 3.77 29.69
CA ALA A 261 -2.71 2.33 29.92
C ALA A 261 -4.04 1.64 30.26
#